data_AF-A0A7X9D185-F1
#
_entry.id   AF-A0A7X9D185-F1
#
_cell.length_a   1.000
_cell.length_b   1.000
_cell.length_c   1.000
_cell.angle_alpha   90.00
_cell.angle_beta   90.00
_cell.angle_gamma   90.00
#
_symmetry.space_group_name_H-M   'P 1'
#
loop_
_entity.id
_entity.type
_entity.pdbx_description
1 polymer ?
#
loop_
_entity_poly.entity_id
_entity_poly.type
_entity_poly.pdbx_seq_one_letter_code
_entity_poly.pdbx_strand_id
1 'polypeptide(L)'
;MTVADVKDGSIVGFKYFGFGGLEEAQKGLKPFEGTKKGNKTAFNIFIEPKTDKAFKINVWIDAPWKNSAWNGKRIAQIKVPRNSKNEITKFKVDVSKYVDNLDEKNAIYIVAESKSNDVLFDFIGLGFSSKNQEINYQKPPTISVKVNGENVEVPTEPIRSTDKNGIVGYDQYEILVDKSIRKNNEFVVEAYSDNKEVSIEVEQAKDLIDKAIVKCNFNGIVKTYTVSFEK
;
A
#
# COMPACT_ATOMS: atom_id res chain seq x y z
N MET A 1 -0.72 -1.19 2.09
CA MET A 1 -0.07 -2.45 2.47
C MET A 1 -0.35 -3.43 1.35
N THR A 2 0.71 -3.99 0.77
CA THR A 2 0.60 -5.00 -0.28
C THR A 2 0.18 -6.34 0.34
N VAL A 3 -0.71 -7.06 -0.31
CA VAL A 3 -0.92 -8.50 -0.01
C VAL A 3 -0.16 -9.27 -1.09
N ALA A 4 1.00 -9.79 -0.72
CA ALA A 4 1.90 -10.46 -1.63
C ALA A 4 1.46 -11.90 -1.91
N ASP A 5 1.97 -12.45 -3.01
CA ASP A 5 1.89 -13.86 -3.37
C ASP A 5 0.46 -14.42 -3.49
N VAL A 6 -0.46 -13.65 -4.05
CA VAL A 6 -1.85 -14.10 -4.26
C VAL A 6 -1.88 -15.23 -5.30
N LYS A 7 -2.42 -16.39 -4.93
CA LYS A 7 -2.51 -17.61 -5.75
C LYS A 7 -3.95 -17.93 -6.15
N ASP A 8 -4.15 -18.93 -6.99
CA ASP A 8 -5.49 -19.46 -7.29
C ASP A 8 -6.26 -19.81 -6.00
N GLY A 9 -7.56 -19.50 -5.99
CA GLY A 9 -8.43 -19.70 -4.84
C GLY A 9 -8.22 -18.74 -3.67
N SER A 10 -7.21 -17.86 -3.72
CA SER A 10 -6.98 -16.88 -2.65
C SER A 10 -8.11 -15.86 -2.56
N ILE A 11 -8.45 -15.48 -1.33
CA ILE A 11 -9.53 -14.53 -1.02
C ILE A 11 -8.95 -13.37 -0.22
N VAL A 12 -9.01 -12.17 -0.78
CA VAL A 12 -8.66 -10.92 -0.08
C VAL A 12 -9.95 -10.18 0.24
N GLY A 13 -10.29 -10.10 1.53
CA GLY A 13 -11.54 -9.50 2.01
C GLY A 13 -11.30 -8.17 2.72
N PHE A 14 -12.13 -7.19 2.39
CA PHE A 14 -12.13 -5.87 3.01
C PHE A 14 -13.53 -5.58 3.55
N LYS A 15 -13.63 -5.29 4.85
CA LYS A 15 -14.90 -4.98 5.51
C LYS A 15 -15.15 -3.47 5.53
N TYR A 16 -16.42 -3.09 5.47
CA TYR A 16 -16.92 -1.73 5.74
C TYR A 16 -16.70 -0.68 4.64
N PHE A 17 -17.08 -0.98 3.39
CA PHE A 17 -17.27 0.05 2.36
C PHE A 17 -18.62 0.74 2.55
N GLY A 18 -18.59 2.04 2.84
CA GLY A 18 -19.79 2.87 2.95
C GLY A 18 -20.19 3.44 1.59
N PHE A 19 -21.22 2.86 0.96
CA PHE A 19 -21.77 3.39 -0.29
C PHE A 19 -22.81 4.49 -0.07
N GLY A 20 -23.39 4.59 1.13
CA GLY A 20 -24.36 5.63 1.49
C GLY A 20 -23.80 7.04 1.69
N GLY A 21 -22.47 7.19 1.84
CA GLY A 21 -21.86 8.48 2.15
C GLY A 21 -21.78 8.79 3.64
N LEU A 22 -21.38 10.02 3.96
CA LEU A 22 -21.28 10.56 5.30
C LEU A 22 -21.54 12.06 5.27
N GLU A 23 -22.64 12.52 5.86
CA GLU A 23 -23.05 13.93 5.81
C GLU A 23 -22.18 14.83 6.69
N GLU A 24 -21.81 14.36 7.88
CA GLU A 24 -21.03 15.11 8.86
C GLU A 24 -19.86 14.29 9.42
N ALA A 25 -18.83 14.99 9.91
CA ALA A 25 -17.64 14.35 10.44
C ALA A 25 -18.01 13.56 11.70
N GLN A 26 -17.71 12.27 11.72
CA GLN A 26 -17.94 11.42 12.89
C GLN A 26 -16.90 10.31 12.97
N LYS A 27 -16.52 9.94 14.20
CA LYS A 27 -15.57 8.84 14.48
C LYS A 27 -14.25 8.97 13.70
N GLY A 28 -13.75 10.20 13.53
CA GLY A 28 -12.52 10.49 12.80
C GLY A 28 -12.62 10.42 11.28
N LEU A 29 -13.80 10.16 10.71
CA LEU A 29 -14.05 10.20 9.27
C LEU A 29 -14.52 11.59 8.86
N LYS A 30 -13.97 12.09 7.74
CA LYS A 30 -14.44 13.32 7.09
C LYS A 30 -15.73 13.03 6.30
N PRO A 31 -16.64 14.00 6.16
CA PRO A 31 -17.80 13.87 5.28
C PRO A 31 -17.41 13.48 3.86
N PHE A 32 -18.23 12.67 3.21
CA PHE A 32 -18.08 12.31 1.80
C PHE A 32 -19.42 11.97 1.18
N GLU A 33 -19.54 12.23 -0.13
CA GLU A 33 -20.75 11.89 -0.85
C GLU A 33 -20.81 10.38 -1.13
N GLY A 34 -21.97 9.77 -0.91
CA GLY A 34 -22.23 8.39 -1.27
C GLY A 34 -22.32 8.16 -2.78
N THR A 35 -22.43 6.90 -3.17
CA THR A 35 -22.77 6.56 -4.54
C THR A 35 -24.24 6.86 -4.80
N LYS A 36 -24.53 7.37 -6.00
CA LYS A 36 -25.89 7.67 -6.44
C LYS A 36 -26.07 7.33 -7.91
N LYS A 37 -27.31 7.10 -8.32
CA LYS A 37 -27.67 6.84 -9.72
C LYS A 37 -27.06 7.89 -10.65
N GLY A 38 -26.31 7.42 -11.65
CA GLY A 38 -25.67 8.28 -12.64
C GLY A 38 -24.23 8.69 -12.32
N ASN A 39 -23.68 8.19 -11.20
CA ASN A 39 -22.24 8.30 -10.90
C ASN A 39 -21.39 7.51 -11.89
N LYS A 40 -21.96 6.45 -12.48
CA LYS A 40 -21.21 5.46 -13.29
C LYS A 40 -20.04 4.91 -12.46
N THR A 41 -20.33 4.50 -11.23
CA THR A 41 -19.31 4.02 -10.30
C THR A 41 -18.55 2.84 -10.89
N ALA A 42 -17.23 2.95 -10.89
CA ALA A 42 -16.32 1.91 -11.37
C ALA A 42 -15.43 1.41 -10.24
N PHE A 43 -15.27 0.09 -10.18
CA PHE A 43 -14.30 -0.56 -9.32
C PHE A 43 -12.92 -0.49 -9.97
N ASN A 44 -11.92 -0.07 -9.20
CA ASN A 44 -10.53 -0.01 -9.61
C ASN A 44 -9.73 -0.95 -8.70
N ILE A 45 -8.85 -1.74 -9.29
CA ILE A 45 -7.89 -2.57 -8.58
C ILE A 45 -6.51 -2.34 -9.16
N PHE A 46 -5.52 -2.26 -8.28
CA PHE A 46 -4.11 -2.13 -8.60
C PHE A 46 -3.42 -3.42 -8.18
N ILE A 47 -2.79 -4.08 -9.13
CA ILE A 47 -2.05 -5.33 -8.91
C ILE A 47 -0.71 -5.27 -9.63
N GLU A 48 0.24 -6.08 -9.18
CA GLU A 48 1.48 -6.36 -9.91
C GLU A 48 1.47 -7.85 -10.32
N PRO A 49 1.22 -8.18 -11.60
CA PRO A 49 1.24 -9.56 -12.07
C PRO A 49 2.59 -10.23 -11.86
N LYS A 50 2.58 -11.46 -11.33
CA LYS A 50 3.79 -12.26 -11.05
C LYS A 50 3.88 -13.54 -11.89
N THR A 51 2.97 -13.71 -12.84
CA THR A 51 2.91 -14.87 -13.74
C THR A 51 2.80 -14.45 -15.21
N ASP A 52 3.31 -15.29 -16.09
CA ASP A 52 3.09 -15.19 -17.53
C ASP A 52 1.71 -15.72 -17.94
N LYS A 53 0.98 -16.43 -17.07
CA LYS A 53 -0.32 -17.04 -17.37
C LYS A 53 -1.47 -16.04 -17.30
N ALA A 54 -2.54 -16.30 -18.07
CA ALA A 54 -3.79 -15.56 -17.92
C ALA A 54 -4.53 -16.04 -16.67
N PHE A 55 -5.19 -15.12 -15.97
CA PHE A 55 -6.02 -15.42 -14.80
C PHE A 55 -7.19 -14.44 -14.71
N LYS A 56 -8.07 -14.66 -13.72
CA LYS A 56 -9.22 -13.80 -13.46
C LYS A 56 -9.24 -13.34 -12.03
N ILE A 57 -9.82 -12.17 -11.84
CA ILE A 57 -10.11 -11.60 -10.53
C ILE A 57 -11.63 -11.43 -10.45
N ASN A 58 -12.27 -12.18 -9.57
CA ASN A 58 -13.69 -12.05 -9.29
C ASN A 58 -13.89 -11.07 -8.13
N VAL A 59 -14.75 -10.08 -8.32
CA VAL A 59 -15.10 -9.10 -7.30
C VAL A 59 -16.49 -9.41 -6.78
N TRP A 60 -16.60 -9.63 -5.48
CA TRP A 60 -17.83 -10.00 -4.80
C TRP A 60 -18.17 -9.00 -3.71
N ILE A 61 -19.46 -8.84 -3.47
CA ILE A 61 -20.00 -8.07 -2.34
C ILE A 61 -20.60 -9.03 -1.29
N ASP A 62 -20.38 -8.69 -0.03
CA ASP A 62 -20.84 -9.31 1.22
C ASP A 62 -20.36 -10.73 1.53
N ALA A 63 -20.11 -11.55 0.52
CA ALA A 63 -19.42 -12.82 0.66
C ALA A 63 -18.67 -13.24 -0.62
N PRO A 64 -17.57 -14.02 -0.51
CA PRO A 64 -16.72 -14.41 -1.64
C PRO A 64 -17.33 -15.47 -2.59
N TRP A 65 -18.53 -15.97 -2.29
CA TRP A 65 -19.24 -16.96 -3.11
C TRP A 65 -20.76 -16.83 -2.94
N LYS A 66 -21.48 -17.33 -3.93
CA LYS A 66 -22.94 -17.46 -3.87
C LYS A 66 -23.32 -18.80 -3.26
N ASN A 67 -23.88 -18.78 -2.06
CA ASN A 67 -24.56 -19.94 -1.47
C ASN A 67 -25.70 -19.49 -0.53
N SER A 68 -26.49 -20.44 -0.02
CA SER A 68 -27.63 -20.15 0.84
C SER A 68 -27.25 -19.52 2.18
N ALA A 69 -26.07 -19.83 2.72
CA ALA A 69 -25.63 -19.33 4.02
C ALA A 69 -25.13 -17.89 3.97
N TRP A 70 -24.41 -17.51 2.91
CA TRP A 70 -23.69 -16.24 2.82
C TRP A 70 -24.23 -15.29 1.75
N ASN A 71 -24.97 -15.80 0.76
CA ASN A 71 -25.64 -15.05 -0.30
C ASN A 71 -24.78 -13.99 -1.03
N GLY A 72 -23.48 -14.25 -1.19
CA GLY A 72 -22.56 -13.33 -1.85
C GLY A 72 -22.96 -13.06 -3.30
N LYS A 73 -22.73 -11.83 -3.76
CA LYS A 73 -23.06 -11.38 -5.12
C LYS A 73 -21.82 -10.95 -5.87
N ARG A 74 -21.52 -11.64 -6.97
CA ARG A 74 -20.42 -11.23 -7.86
C ARG A 74 -20.84 -9.98 -8.64
N ILE A 75 -20.05 -8.93 -8.52
CA ILE A 75 -20.30 -7.63 -9.15
C ILE A 75 -19.36 -7.36 -10.33
N ALA A 76 -18.21 -8.04 -10.41
CA ALA A 76 -17.33 -7.98 -11.57
C ALA A 76 -16.49 -9.24 -11.73
N GLN A 77 -15.98 -9.43 -12.95
CA GLN A 77 -14.91 -10.37 -13.25
C GLN A 77 -13.93 -9.67 -14.19
N ILE A 78 -12.71 -9.47 -13.73
CA ILE A 78 -11.62 -8.85 -14.49
C ILE A 78 -10.77 -9.98 -15.06
N LYS A 79 -10.46 -9.92 -16.36
CA LYS A 79 -9.54 -10.86 -17.02
C LYS A 79 -8.18 -10.22 -17.13
N VAL A 80 -7.16 -10.85 -16.58
CA VAL A 80 -5.76 -10.45 -16.72
C VAL A 80 -5.13 -11.31 -17.83
N PRO A 81 -4.65 -10.70 -18.93
CA PRO A 81 -4.16 -11.45 -20.08
C PRO A 81 -2.84 -12.15 -19.78
N ARG A 82 -2.53 -13.16 -20.61
CA ARG A 82 -1.22 -13.84 -20.62
C ARG A 82 -0.11 -12.81 -20.90
N ASN A 83 1.06 -13.01 -20.33
CA ASN A 83 2.23 -12.13 -20.47
C ASN A 83 1.95 -10.68 -20.03
N SER A 84 1.08 -10.50 -19.03
CA SER A 84 0.95 -9.19 -18.40
C SER A 84 2.29 -8.81 -17.77
N LYS A 85 2.69 -7.54 -17.92
CA LYS A 85 3.96 -7.05 -17.40
C LYS A 85 4.02 -7.16 -15.88
N ASN A 86 5.19 -7.46 -15.35
CA ASN A 86 5.49 -7.44 -13.92
C ASN A 86 5.71 -5.99 -13.46
N GLU A 87 4.63 -5.19 -13.53
CA GLU A 87 4.57 -3.80 -13.11
C GLU A 87 3.18 -3.49 -12.54
N ILE A 88 3.10 -2.50 -11.64
CA ILE A 88 1.83 -2.09 -11.04
C ILE A 88 0.86 -1.62 -12.13
N THR A 89 -0.24 -2.36 -12.28
CA THR A 89 -1.24 -2.14 -13.33
C THR A 89 -2.60 -1.89 -12.71
N LYS A 90 -3.30 -0.88 -13.23
CA LYS A 90 -4.68 -0.56 -12.87
C LYS A 90 -5.65 -1.30 -13.79
N PHE A 91 -6.62 -1.99 -13.21
CA PHE A 91 -7.80 -2.51 -13.91
C PHE A 91 -9.04 -1.77 -13.42
N LYS A 92 -9.93 -1.39 -14.36
CA LYS A 92 -11.15 -0.63 -14.09
C LYS A 92 -12.35 -1.34 -14.71
N VAL A 93 -13.43 -1.47 -13.96
CA VAL A 93 -14.68 -2.10 -14.42
C VAL A 93 -15.89 -1.37 -13.86
N ASP A 94 -16.90 -1.12 -14.70
CA ASP A 94 -18.15 -0.51 -14.29
C ASP A 94 -18.93 -1.49 -13.39
N VAL A 95 -19.29 -1.02 -12.20
CA VAL A 95 -20.08 -1.76 -11.20
C VAL A 95 -21.29 -0.96 -10.73
N SER A 96 -21.61 0.15 -11.40
CA SER A 96 -22.66 1.11 -11.02
C SER A 96 -24.01 0.45 -10.77
N LYS A 97 -24.41 -0.49 -11.64
CA LYS A 97 -25.66 -1.26 -11.48
C LYS A 97 -25.76 -2.05 -10.16
N TYR A 98 -24.63 -2.29 -9.51
CA TYR A 98 -24.57 -3.01 -8.24
C TYR A 98 -24.44 -2.08 -7.04
N VAL A 99 -23.71 -0.95 -7.18
CA VAL A 99 -23.31 -0.12 -6.04
C VAL A 99 -23.99 1.25 -5.99
N ASP A 100 -24.45 1.83 -7.11
CA ASP A 100 -25.02 3.20 -7.15
C ASP A 100 -26.31 3.38 -6.31
N ASN A 101 -26.93 2.28 -5.87
CA ASN A 101 -28.11 2.30 -5.01
C ASN A 101 -27.90 1.51 -3.71
N LEU A 102 -26.64 1.21 -3.36
CA LEU A 102 -26.33 0.61 -2.07
C LEU A 102 -26.19 1.70 -1.02
N ASP A 103 -26.69 1.36 0.16
CA ASP A 103 -26.47 2.11 1.38
C ASP A 103 -25.64 1.25 2.35
N GLU A 104 -25.34 1.81 3.51
CA GLU A 104 -24.68 1.15 4.62
C GLU A 104 -23.29 0.58 4.28
N LYS A 105 -22.78 -0.25 5.19
CA LYS A 105 -21.45 -0.84 5.12
C LYS A 105 -21.53 -2.22 4.48
N ASN A 106 -20.86 -2.36 3.36
CA ASN A 106 -20.78 -3.61 2.62
C ASN A 106 -19.36 -4.17 2.70
N ALA A 107 -19.21 -5.49 2.56
CA ALA A 107 -17.89 -6.11 2.45
C ALA A 107 -17.53 -6.33 0.97
N ILE A 108 -16.26 -6.17 0.61
CA ILE A 108 -15.75 -6.44 -0.73
C ILE A 108 -14.74 -7.57 -0.65
N TYR A 109 -14.92 -8.58 -1.50
CA TYR A 109 -14.02 -9.73 -1.61
C TYR A 109 -13.45 -9.83 -3.01
N ILE A 110 -12.14 -10.03 -3.06
CA ILE A 110 -11.38 -10.28 -4.28
C ILE A 110 -10.99 -11.75 -4.26
N VAL A 111 -11.48 -12.51 -5.25
CA VAL A 111 -11.22 -13.95 -5.38
C VAL A 111 -10.44 -14.19 -6.65
N ALA A 112 -9.20 -14.66 -6.50
CA ALA A 112 -8.34 -15.01 -7.62
C ALA A 112 -8.74 -16.38 -8.20
N GLU A 113 -8.82 -16.46 -9.52
CA GLU A 113 -9.21 -17.68 -10.25
C GLU A 113 -8.23 -17.92 -11.42
N SER A 114 -7.59 -19.07 -11.42
CA SER A 114 -6.66 -19.54 -12.45
C SER A 114 -6.77 -21.05 -12.62
N LYS A 115 -6.07 -21.60 -13.61
CA LYS A 115 -5.85 -23.05 -13.75
C LYS A 115 -4.46 -23.47 -13.25
N SER A 116 -3.73 -22.53 -12.64
CA SER A 116 -2.35 -22.72 -12.18
C SER A 116 -2.24 -22.46 -10.69
N ASN A 117 -1.34 -23.19 -10.03
CA ASN A 117 -1.03 -23.01 -8.60
C ASN A 117 0.12 -22.01 -8.35
N ASP A 118 0.63 -21.36 -9.41
CA ASP A 118 1.67 -20.34 -9.30
C ASP A 118 1.16 -19.10 -8.56
N VAL A 119 2.09 -18.27 -8.10
CA VAL A 119 1.78 -16.90 -7.69
C VAL A 119 1.24 -16.14 -8.89
N LEU A 120 0.05 -15.55 -8.75
CA LEU A 120 -0.63 -14.82 -9.82
C LEU A 120 -0.27 -13.34 -9.80
N PHE A 121 -0.36 -12.69 -8.63
CA PHE A 121 -0.09 -11.26 -8.49
C PHE A 121 0.14 -10.85 -7.04
N ASP A 122 0.75 -9.68 -6.86
CA ASP A 122 0.70 -8.93 -5.61
C ASP A 122 -0.47 -7.93 -5.67
N PHE A 123 -1.32 -7.93 -4.64
CA PHE A 123 -2.39 -6.96 -4.52
C PHE A 123 -1.86 -5.66 -3.91
N ILE A 124 -2.00 -4.55 -4.64
CA ILE A 124 -1.48 -3.24 -4.23
C ILE A 124 -2.56 -2.40 -3.56
N GLY A 125 -3.77 -2.39 -4.10
CA GLY A 125 -4.88 -1.59 -3.57
C GLY A 125 -6.14 -1.66 -4.41
N LEU A 126 -7.22 -1.09 -3.90
CA LEU A 126 -8.49 -0.97 -4.60
C LEU A 126 -9.21 0.34 -4.26
N GLY A 127 -10.19 0.72 -5.07
CA GLY A 127 -11.08 1.83 -4.77
C GLY A 127 -12.20 1.99 -5.78
N PHE A 128 -13.23 2.77 -5.41
CA PHE A 128 -14.37 3.06 -6.26
C PHE A 128 -14.29 4.50 -6.79
N SER A 129 -14.25 4.65 -8.11
CA SER A 129 -14.21 5.96 -8.79
C SER A 129 -15.59 6.30 -9.34
N SER A 130 -15.86 7.58 -9.57
CA SER A 130 -17.03 8.03 -10.33
C SER A 130 -16.60 8.54 -11.71
N LYS A 131 -17.57 8.89 -12.57
CA LYS A 131 -17.29 9.58 -13.84
C LYS A 131 -16.58 10.94 -13.66
N ASN A 132 -16.68 11.55 -12.48
CA ASN A 132 -16.12 12.88 -12.18
C ASN A 132 -14.83 12.81 -11.36
N GLN A 133 -14.53 11.65 -10.76
CA GLN A 133 -13.38 11.48 -9.88
C GLN A 133 -12.69 10.16 -10.17
N GLU A 134 -11.53 10.24 -10.81
CA GLU A 134 -10.69 9.08 -11.07
C GLU A 134 -9.80 8.74 -9.87
N ILE A 135 -9.37 7.48 -9.80
CA ILE A 135 -8.40 7.01 -8.82
C ILE A 135 -7.15 6.57 -9.56
N ASN A 136 -6.00 7.08 -9.15
CA ASN A 136 -4.70 6.70 -9.69
C ASN A 136 -3.82 6.16 -8.56
N TYR A 137 -2.92 5.25 -8.91
CA TYR A 137 -1.93 4.76 -7.98
C TYR A 137 -0.97 5.89 -7.64
N GLN A 138 -0.88 6.23 -6.35
CA GLN A 138 0.09 7.18 -5.83
C GLN A 138 1.30 6.39 -5.34
N LYS A 139 2.37 6.37 -6.13
CA LYS A 139 3.62 5.71 -5.72
C LYS A 139 4.17 6.43 -4.49
N PRO A 140 4.40 5.74 -3.35
CA PRO A 140 5.05 6.34 -2.20
C PRO A 140 6.45 6.88 -2.59
N PRO A 141 6.88 8.01 -2.02
CA PRO A 141 8.24 8.49 -2.20
C PRO A 141 9.27 7.47 -1.74
N THR A 142 10.42 7.47 -2.41
CA THR A 142 11.60 6.66 -2.06
C THR A 142 12.65 7.57 -1.45
N ILE A 143 13.27 7.13 -0.36
CA ILE A 143 14.38 7.84 0.30
C ILE A 143 15.68 7.11 -0.02
N SER A 144 16.73 7.88 -0.30
CA SER A 144 18.10 7.40 -0.42
C SER A 144 18.95 8.06 0.66
N VAL A 145 19.82 7.29 1.30
CA VAL A 145 20.74 7.79 2.32
C VAL A 145 22.17 7.54 1.88
N LYS A 146 23.05 8.51 2.14
CA LYS A 146 24.49 8.38 2.00
C LYS A 146 25.17 8.60 3.34
N VAL A 147 26.27 7.87 3.55
CA VAL A 147 27.15 8.05 4.70
C VAL A 147 28.57 8.23 4.17
N ASN A 148 29.22 9.33 4.56
CA ASN A 148 30.55 9.71 4.06
C ASN A 148 30.66 9.68 2.51
N GLY A 149 29.57 10.11 1.84
CA GLY A 149 29.44 10.16 0.39
C GLY A 149 29.04 8.84 -0.30
N GLU A 150 28.93 7.73 0.44
CA GLU A 150 28.61 6.41 -0.11
C GLU A 150 27.16 6.02 0.15
N ASN A 151 26.47 5.44 -0.84
CA ASN A 151 25.08 5.02 -0.67
C ASN A 151 25.00 3.83 0.28
N VAL A 152 24.01 3.86 1.18
CA VAL A 152 23.72 2.76 2.10
C VAL A 152 22.33 2.19 1.84
N GLU A 153 22.11 0.94 2.24
CA GLU A 153 20.80 0.30 2.11
C GLU A 153 19.80 0.94 3.08
N VAL A 154 18.65 1.36 2.55
CA VAL A 154 17.56 1.93 3.34
C VAL A 154 16.49 0.86 3.55
N PRO A 155 16.16 0.50 4.80
CA PRO A 155 15.16 -0.52 5.06
C PRO A 155 13.77 -0.08 4.60
N THR A 156 13.02 -1.03 4.06
CA THR A 156 11.62 -0.83 3.65
C THR A 156 10.63 -1.16 4.77
N GLU A 157 11.07 -1.91 5.78
CA GLU A 157 10.28 -2.28 6.96
C GLU A 157 10.75 -1.54 8.23
N PRO A 158 9.83 -1.12 9.11
CA PRO A 158 10.18 -0.52 10.38
C PRO A 158 10.74 -1.56 11.36
N ILE A 159 11.42 -1.08 12.41
CA ILE A 159 11.85 -1.91 13.53
C ILE A 159 10.62 -2.53 14.19
N ARG A 160 10.62 -3.85 14.36
CA ARG A 160 9.52 -4.55 15.02
C ARG A 160 9.51 -4.28 16.51
N SER A 161 8.31 -4.14 17.07
CA SER A 161 8.12 -4.12 18.53
C SER A 161 8.68 -5.40 19.16
N THR A 162 9.43 -5.24 20.24
CA THR A 162 9.89 -6.34 21.09
C THR A 162 9.69 -5.97 22.56
N ASP A 163 9.72 -6.97 23.44
CA ASP A 163 9.74 -6.80 24.89
C ASP A 163 10.90 -5.92 25.40
N LYS A 164 11.98 -5.81 24.60
CA LYS A 164 13.19 -5.06 24.96
C LYS A 164 13.24 -3.63 24.44
N ASN A 165 12.63 -3.34 23.28
CA ASN A 165 12.75 -2.01 22.66
C ASN A 165 11.58 -1.06 22.97
N GLY A 166 10.45 -1.58 23.45
CA GLY A 166 9.28 -0.78 23.83
C GLY A 166 8.65 0.03 22.68
N ILE A 167 9.01 -0.26 21.42
CA ILE A 167 8.48 0.44 20.25
C ILE A 167 7.03 0.02 20.04
N VAL A 168 6.14 1.00 19.91
CA VAL A 168 4.69 0.78 19.67
C VAL A 168 4.20 1.39 18.36
N GLY A 169 5.07 2.13 17.65
CA GLY A 169 4.78 2.80 16.38
C GLY A 169 5.28 2.02 15.16
N TYR A 170 4.97 2.56 13.97
CA TYR A 170 5.39 2.03 12.65
C TYR A 170 6.28 3.00 11.86
N ASP A 171 6.77 4.03 12.55
CA ASP A 171 7.51 5.16 11.99
C ASP A 171 9.02 5.07 12.23
N GLN A 172 9.50 4.09 12.99
CA GLN A 172 10.91 3.94 13.39
C GLN A 172 11.64 2.90 12.55
N TYR A 173 12.76 3.28 11.94
CA TYR A 173 13.59 2.48 11.03
C TYR A 173 15.05 2.54 11.47
N GLU A 174 15.84 1.50 11.18
CA GLU A 174 17.27 1.44 11.48
C GLU A 174 18.10 1.21 10.22
N ILE A 175 19.05 2.09 9.95
CA ILE A 175 20.05 1.94 8.90
C ILE A 175 21.35 1.54 9.59
N LEU A 176 21.77 0.31 9.35
CA LEU A 176 23.06 -0.21 9.78
C LEU A 176 24.09 0.01 8.67
N VAL A 177 25.18 0.68 9.02
CA VAL A 177 26.24 1.08 8.08
C VAL A 177 27.45 0.19 8.30
N ASP A 178 27.98 -0.39 7.23
CA ASP A 178 29.20 -1.17 7.28
C ASP A 178 30.37 -0.31 7.84
N LYS A 179 31.15 -0.87 8.76
CA LYS A 179 32.30 -0.19 9.39
C LYS A 179 33.36 0.23 8.38
N SER A 180 33.46 -0.42 7.23
CA SER A 180 34.40 -0.08 6.15
C SER A 180 34.17 1.31 5.55
N ILE A 181 32.96 1.85 5.65
CA ILE A 181 32.61 3.21 5.17
C ILE A 181 33.16 4.30 6.11
N ARG A 182 33.63 3.93 7.30
CA ARG A 182 34.20 4.86 8.29
C ARG A 182 35.51 5.45 7.78
N LYS A 183 35.51 6.77 7.54
CA LYS A 183 36.69 7.53 7.09
C LYS A 183 37.10 8.52 8.18
N ASN A 184 38.37 8.54 8.58
CA ASN A 184 38.99 9.62 9.38
C ASN A 184 38.15 10.18 10.54
N ASN A 185 37.43 9.33 11.27
CA ASN A 185 36.54 9.74 12.35
C ASN A 185 35.34 10.63 11.95
N GLU A 186 34.97 10.63 10.67
CA GLU A 186 33.80 11.29 10.12
C GLU A 186 32.59 10.34 10.04
N PHE A 187 31.42 10.88 10.38
CA PHE A 187 30.13 10.20 10.25
C PHE A 187 29.10 11.21 9.76
N VAL A 188 29.23 11.59 8.48
CA VAL A 188 28.35 12.57 7.84
C VAL A 188 27.26 11.82 7.09
N VAL A 189 26.01 12.09 7.46
CA VAL A 189 24.82 11.50 6.83
C VAL A 189 24.16 12.52 5.91
N GLU A 190 23.81 12.10 4.71
CA GLU A 190 23.00 12.87 3.76
C GLU A 190 21.80 12.04 3.34
N ALA A 191 20.66 12.68 3.11
CA ALA A 191 19.44 12.00 2.69
C ALA A 191 18.72 12.78 1.59
N TYR A 192 18.13 12.03 0.66
CA TYR A 192 17.48 12.55 -0.53
C TYR A 192 16.18 11.80 -0.78
N SER A 193 15.27 12.42 -1.53
CA SER A 193 13.99 11.83 -1.93
C SER A 193 13.79 11.96 -3.44
N ASP A 194 13.14 10.96 -4.05
CA ASP A 194 12.67 11.05 -5.44
C ASP A 194 11.48 12.00 -5.61
N ASN A 195 10.90 12.47 -4.50
CA ASN A 195 9.81 13.43 -4.45
C ASN A 195 10.19 14.68 -3.65
N LYS A 196 10.13 15.85 -4.29
CA LYS A 196 10.44 17.17 -3.73
C LYS A 196 9.52 17.65 -2.61
N GLU A 197 8.33 17.04 -2.48
CA GLU A 197 7.37 17.36 -1.42
C GLU A 197 7.72 16.70 -0.09
N VAL A 198 8.70 15.78 -0.09
CA VAL A 198 9.22 15.20 1.14
C VAL A 198 10.14 16.22 1.81
N SER A 199 9.76 16.64 3.01
CA SER A 199 10.65 17.40 3.88
C SER A 199 11.60 16.43 4.60
N ILE A 200 12.91 16.67 4.48
CA ILE A 200 13.95 15.86 5.09
C ILE A 200 14.73 16.73 6.09
N GLU A 201 14.83 16.25 7.32
CA GLU A 201 15.67 16.82 8.38
C GLU A 201 16.74 15.78 8.75
N VAL A 202 18.00 16.19 8.78
CA VAL A 202 19.11 15.33 9.18
C VAL A 202 19.78 15.92 10.42
N GLU A 203 19.71 15.20 11.53
CA GLU A 203 20.46 15.46 12.75
C GLU A 203 21.71 14.59 12.73
N GLN A 204 22.89 15.22 12.62
CA GLN A 204 24.16 14.52 12.61
C GLN A 204 24.48 13.96 14.01
N ALA A 205 25.19 12.84 14.04
CA ALA A 205 25.76 12.34 15.28
C ALA A 205 26.82 13.33 15.81
N LYS A 206 26.96 13.43 17.15
CA LYS A 206 27.97 14.31 17.76
C LYS A 206 29.36 13.68 17.74
N ASP A 207 29.41 12.35 17.73
CA ASP A 207 30.63 11.55 17.57
C ASP A 207 30.32 10.23 16.84
N LEU A 208 31.31 9.34 16.76
CA LEU A 208 31.24 8.07 16.01
C LEU A 208 30.52 6.94 16.74
N ILE A 209 30.22 7.12 18.02
CA ILE A 209 29.50 6.17 18.87
C ILE A 209 28.01 6.55 18.91
N ASP A 210 27.74 7.85 18.78
CA ASP A 210 26.41 8.41 18.61
C ASP A 210 25.76 8.02 17.27
N LYS A 211 24.45 8.23 17.20
CA LYS A 211 23.62 7.92 16.04
C LYS A 211 23.17 9.20 15.36
N ALA A 212 23.11 9.18 14.03
CA ALA A 212 22.46 10.24 13.27
C ALA A 212 20.97 9.90 13.08
N ILE A 213 20.13 10.92 12.98
CA ILE A 213 18.69 10.77 12.79
C ILE A 213 18.28 11.46 11.48
N VAL A 214 17.58 10.72 10.62
CA VAL A 214 16.98 11.27 9.40
C VAL A 214 15.46 11.20 9.56
N LYS A 215 14.79 12.35 9.60
CA LYS A 215 13.32 12.44 9.62
C LYS A 215 12.83 12.83 8.24
N CYS A 216 11.93 12.02 7.70
CA CYS A 216 11.27 12.27 6.43
C CYS A 216 9.77 12.49 6.67
N ASN A 217 9.27 13.66 6.33
CA ASN A 217 7.85 13.99 6.43
C ASN A 217 7.24 14.14 5.03
N PHE A 218 6.18 13.38 4.77
CA PHE A 218 5.36 13.51 3.58
C PHE A 218 3.88 13.59 3.96
N ASN A 219 3.25 14.74 3.70
CA ASN A 219 1.84 14.99 4.01
C ASN A 219 1.45 14.72 5.48
N GLY A 220 2.34 15.03 6.42
CA GLY A 220 2.12 14.84 7.85
C GLY A 220 2.41 13.42 8.35
N ILE A 221 2.79 12.50 7.47
CA ILE A 221 3.26 11.17 7.83
C ILE A 221 4.79 11.23 7.95
N VAL A 222 5.31 10.95 9.14
CA VAL A 222 6.74 11.00 9.45
C VAL A 222 7.30 9.59 9.51
N LYS A 223 8.46 9.39 8.87
CA LYS A 223 9.35 8.24 9.10
C LYS A 223 10.66 8.75 9.69
N THR A 224 11.17 8.05 10.70
CA THR A 224 12.42 8.36 11.39
C THR A 224 13.39 7.21 11.17
N TYR A 225 14.52 7.50 10.53
CA TYR A 225 15.61 6.56 10.33
C TYR A 225 16.72 6.88 11.31
N THR A 226 17.05 5.91 12.16
CA THR A 226 18.23 5.97 13.01
C THR A 226 19.39 5.33 12.27
N VAL A 227 20.46 6.09 12.04
CA VAL A 227 21.64 5.65 11.29
C VAL A 227 22.80 5.43 12.26
N SER A 228 23.40 4.24 12.21
CA SER A 228 24.56 3.89 13.04
C SER A 228 25.45 2.86 12.35
N PHE A 229 26.73 2.85 12.69
CA PHE A 229 27.61 1.76 12.27
C PHE A 229 27.16 0.42 12.88
N GLU A 230 27.38 -0.66 12.14
CA GLU A 230 27.23 -2.02 12.64
C GLU A 230 28.08 -2.23 13.89
N LYS A 231 27.63 -3.14 14.77
CA LYS A 231 28.32 -3.43 16.04
C LYS A 231 29.58 -4.25 15.87
#